data_AF-A0A8E0IAA8-F1
#
_entry.id   AF-A0A8E0IAA8-F1
#
_cell.length_a   1.000
_cell.length_b   1.000
_cell.length_c   1.000
_cell.angle_alpha   90.00
_cell.angle_beta   90.00
_cell.angle_gamma   90.00
#
_symmetry.space_group_name_H-M   'P 1'
#
loop_
_entity.id
_entity.type
_entity.pdbx_description
1 polymer ?
#
loop_
_entity_poly.entity_id
_entity_poly.type
_entity_poly.pdbx_seq_one_letter_code
_entity_poly.pdbx_strand_id
1 'polypeptide(L)'
;MRTQTKTSVMKLAAVGAVAGLVSGLVKLGWENILPPRTPERDATNPPQTFLQQHGLTAAQTHATYTYSDHQIPWVRLLIHFGFSSSLGALYAVAGHYVPLFKLGYGSMWGLGVWAGAHLWAMPALKIVPAAKDQPVEEHLSEAVGHMVWNTVNQIVISDMLREKSGN
;
A
#
# COMPACT_ATOMS: atom_id res chain seq x y z
N MET A 1 -10.55 -32.45 22.69
CA MET A 1 -11.07 -31.07 22.49
C MET A 1 -9.88 -30.18 22.19
N ARG A 2 -9.64 -29.81 20.91
CA ARG A 2 -8.54 -28.90 20.55
C ARG A 2 -8.90 -27.51 21.04
N THR A 3 -8.16 -26.98 22.00
CA THR A 3 -8.20 -25.58 22.42
C THR A 3 -7.81 -24.73 21.22
N GLN A 4 -8.79 -24.18 20.51
CA GLN A 4 -8.58 -23.13 19.51
C GLN A 4 -7.99 -21.93 20.24
N THR A 5 -6.67 -21.77 20.21
CA THR A 5 -6.01 -20.57 20.73
C THR A 5 -6.51 -19.38 19.91
N LYS A 6 -7.15 -18.41 20.58
CA LYS A 6 -7.57 -17.15 19.93
C LYS A 6 -6.35 -16.57 19.22
N THR A 7 -6.48 -16.29 17.93
CA THR A 7 -5.37 -15.70 17.16
C THR A 7 -5.08 -14.32 17.74
N SER A 8 -3.84 -14.10 18.20
CA SER A 8 -3.42 -12.82 18.78
C SER A 8 -3.46 -11.69 17.75
N VAL A 9 -4.00 -10.53 18.13
CA VAL A 9 -3.99 -9.31 17.29
C VAL A 9 -2.57 -8.93 16.89
N MET A 10 -1.60 -9.07 17.80
CA MET A 10 -0.18 -8.83 17.50
C MET A 10 0.34 -9.75 16.40
N LYS A 11 -0.06 -11.03 16.44
CA LYS A 11 0.30 -12.00 15.39
C LYS A 11 -0.30 -11.60 14.04
N LEU A 12 -1.56 -11.19 14.01
CA LEU A 12 -2.23 -10.71 12.79
C LEU A 12 -1.56 -9.47 12.22
N ALA A 13 -1.30 -8.47 13.06
CA ALA A 13 -0.63 -7.24 12.66
C ALA A 13 0.77 -7.51 12.10
N ALA A 14 1.56 -8.36 12.76
CA ALA A 14 2.90 -8.72 12.28
C ALA A 14 2.87 -9.45 10.92
N VAL A 15 1.97 -10.42 10.76
CA VAL A 15 1.78 -11.13 9.48
C VAL A 15 1.33 -10.16 8.38
N GLY A 16 0.38 -9.28 8.68
CA GLY A 16 -0.08 -8.26 7.75
C GLY A 16 0.99 -7.24 7.38
N ALA A 17 1.86 -6.85 8.32
CA ALA A 17 2.97 -5.94 8.03
C ALA A 17 3.97 -6.55 7.05
N VAL A 18 4.30 -7.84 7.21
CA VAL A 18 5.16 -8.59 6.29
C VAL A 18 4.49 -8.73 4.93
N ALA A 19 3.20 -9.09 4.89
CA ALA A 19 2.43 -9.14 3.65
C ALA A 19 2.42 -7.77 2.94
N GLY A 20 2.33 -6.68 3.69
CA GLY A 20 2.40 -5.31 3.17
C GLY A 20 3.76 -4.97 2.54
N LEU A 21 4.88 -5.49 3.07
CA LEU A 21 6.18 -5.33 2.40
C LEU A 21 6.20 -6.04 1.04
N VAL A 22 5.74 -7.29 1.00
CA VAL A 22 5.72 -8.11 -0.23
C VAL A 22 4.77 -7.51 -1.27
N SER A 23 3.55 -7.16 -0.86
CA SER A 23 2.57 -6.54 -1.76
C SER A 23 3.01 -5.16 -2.23
N GLY A 24 3.72 -4.39 -1.39
CA GLY A 24 4.32 -3.11 -1.78
C GLY A 24 5.28 -3.26 -2.96
N LEU A 25 6.05 -4.36 -3.02
CA LEU A 25 6.94 -4.64 -4.16
C LEU A 25 6.13 -4.93 -5.43
N VAL A 26 5.01 -5.64 -5.30
CA VAL A 26 4.10 -5.89 -6.42
C VAL A 26 3.45 -4.59 -6.91
N LYS A 27 3.02 -3.71 -6.00
CA LYS A 27 2.47 -2.39 -6.34
C LYS A 27 3.50 -1.52 -7.04
N LEU A 28 4.75 -1.53 -6.59
CA LEU A 28 5.85 -0.85 -7.28
C LEU A 28 6.06 -1.40 -8.71
N GLY A 29 6.04 -2.73 -8.87
CA GLY A 29 6.11 -3.36 -10.19
C GLY A 29 4.93 -3.01 -11.10
N TRP A 30 3.73 -2.95 -10.53
CA TRP A 30 2.51 -2.52 -11.24
C TRP A 30 2.65 -1.10 -11.80
N GLU A 31 3.14 -0.16 -10.99
CA GLU A 31 3.31 1.23 -11.39
C GLU A 31 4.39 1.42 -12.47
N ASN A 32 5.36 0.49 -12.57
CA ASN A 32 6.32 0.49 -13.67
C ASN A 32 5.70 -0.02 -15.00
N ILE A 33 4.69 -0.89 -14.93
CA ILE A 33 4.00 -1.43 -16.12
C ILE A 33 2.92 -0.45 -16.60
N LEU A 34 2.14 0.09 -15.66
CA LEU A 34 1.03 0.99 -15.93
C LEU A 34 1.16 2.24 -15.02
N PRO A 35 2.02 3.20 -15.37
CA PRO A 35 2.27 4.36 -14.53
C PRO A 35 1.00 5.20 -14.34
N PRO A 36 0.64 5.55 -13.10
CA PRO A 36 -0.58 6.32 -12.83
C PRO A 36 -0.44 7.80 -13.23
N ARG A 37 0.78 8.29 -13.42
CA ARG A 37 1.08 9.71 -13.64
C ARG A 37 2.16 9.88 -14.71
N THR A 38 2.12 11.01 -15.41
CA THR A 38 3.20 11.48 -16.29
C THR A 38 4.48 11.71 -15.48
N PRO A 39 5.69 11.62 -16.09
CA PRO A 39 6.94 11.88 -15.38
C PRO A 39 7.00 13.22 -14.64
N GLU A 40 6.45 14.30 -15.21
CA GLU A 40 6.40 15.62 -14.57
C GLU A 40 5.57 15.61 -13.28
N ARG A 41 4.38 14.97 -13.32
CA ARG A 41 3.50 14.81 -12.15
C ARG A 41 4.00 13.79 -11.13
N ASP A 42 4.87 12.85 -11.51
CA ASP A 42 5.49 11.88 -10.57
C ASP A 42 6.85 12.35 -10.03
N ALA A 43 7.39 13.47 -10.53
CA ALA A 43 8.67 14.02 -10.09
C ALA A 43 8.70 14.29 -8.58
N THR A 44 7.60 14.79 -8.04
CA THR A 44 7.30 14.75 -6.59
C THR A 44 5.98 14.03 -6.40
N ASN A 45 6.08 12.77 -5.96
CA ASN A 45 4.90 11.92 -5.88
C ASN A 45 4.08 12.18 -4.60
N PRO A 46 2.85 11.62 -4.47
CA PRO A 46 1.96 11.99 -3.37
C PRO A 46 2.55 11.81 -1.96
N PRO A 47 3.29 10.73 -1.64
CA PRO A 47 3.94 10.62 -0.34
C PRO A 47 5.04 11.65 -0.09
N GLN A 48 5.80 12.04 -1.11
CA GLN A 48 6.78 13.12 -0.99
C GLN A 48 6.11 14.49 -0.81
N THR A 49 5.05 14.78 -1.57
CA THR A 49 4.23 15.99 -1.38
C THR A 49 3.67 16.06 0.03
N PHE A 50 3.14 14.96 0.56
CA PHE A 50 2.67 14.88 1.94
C PHE A 50 3.77 15.24 2.94
N LEU A 51 4.96 14.65 2.82
CA LEU A 51 6.08 14.96 3.70
C LEU A 51 6.51 16.43 3.61
N GLN A 52 6.52 17.01 2.41
CA GLN A 52 6.89 18.43 2.22
C GLN A 52 5.86 19.37 2.85
N GLN A 53 4.56 19.06 2.72
CA GLN A 53 3.49 19.79 3.40
C GLN A 53 3.63 19.75 4.93
N HIS A 54 4.33 18.75 5.48
CA HIS A 54 4.58 18.57 6.91
C HIS A 54 6.00 18.99 7.33
N GLY A 55 6.65 19.86 6.55
CA GLY A 55 7.87 20.57 6.95
C GLY A 55 9.17 19.92 6.51
N LEU A 56 9.15 18.83 5.74
CA LEU A 56 10.36 18.31 5.11
C LEU A 56 10.71 19.13 3.86
N THR A 57 12.00 19.32 3.63
CA THR A 57 12.49 19.99 2.42
C THR A 57 12.46 19.06 1.21
N ALA A 58 12.53 19.63 0.00
CA ALA A 58 12.72 18.85 -1.23
C ALA A 58 13.98 17.98 -1.15
N ALA A 59 15.09 18.51 -0.61
CA ALA A 59 16.33 17.77 -0.42
C ALA A 59 16.16 16.54 0.49
N GLN A 60 15.38 16.65 1.56
CA GLN A 60 15.08 15.51 2.43
C GLN A 60 14.18 14.48 1.74
N THR A 61 13.11 14.92 1.08
CA THR A 61 12.13 14.02 0.46
C THR A 61 12.62 13.34 -0.81
N HIS A 62 13.61 13.92 -1.49
CA HIS A 62 14.26 13.35 -2.69
C HIS A 62 15.64 12.77 -2.37
N ALA A 63 15.97 12.54 -1.10
CA ALA A 63 17.27 11.99 -0.74
C ALA A 63 17.46 10.59 -1.36
N THR A 64 18.65 10.40 -1.95
CA THR A 64 19.06 9.15 -2.57
C THR A 64 20.31 8.60 -1.89
N TYR A 65 20.57 7.30 -2.07
CA TYR A 65 21.91 6.72 -1.90
C TYR A 65 22.34 6.07 -3.22
N THR A 66 23.64 5.91 -3.42
CA THR A 66 24.18 5.28 -4.63
C THR A 66 24.44 3.79 -4.38
N TYR A 67 23.94 2.93 -5.27
CA TYR A 67 24.23 1.50 -5.28
C TYR A 67 24.33 0.98 -6.70
N SER A 68 25.46 0.35 -7.05
CA SER A 68 25.76 -0.08 -8.43
C SER A 68 25.52 1.02 -9.46
N ASP A 69 25.97 2.25 -9.17
CA ASP A 69 25.77 3.47 -9.98
C ASP A 69 24.32 3.94 -10.16
N HIS A 70 23.35 3.28 -9.51
CA HIS A 70 21.96 3.75 -9.44
C HIS A 70 21.74 4.68 -8.26
N GLN A 71 21.02 5.78 -8.50
CA GLN A 71 20.47 6.64 -7.45
C GLN A 71 19.17 6.04 -6.91
N ILE A 72 19.20 5.48 -5.71
CA ILE A 72 18.04 4.83 -5.10
C ILE A 72 17.29 5.84 -4.21
N PRO A 73 16.02 6.18 -4.51
CA PRO A 73 15.25 7.16 -3.76
C PRO A 73 14.70 6.56 -2.46
N TRP A 74 15.57 6.38 -1.47
CA TRP A 74 15.25 5.60 -0.28
C TRP A 74 14.13 6.20 0.59
N VAL A 75 13.99 7.53 0.63
CA VAL A 75 12.90 8.18 1.40
C VAL A 75 11.55 7.89 0.77
N ARG A 76 11.45 7.98 -0.57
CA ARG A 76 10.27 7.57 -1.33
C ARG A 76 9.93 6.11 -1.04
N LEU A 77 10.90 5.20 -1.16
CA LEU A 77 10.67 3.78 -0.94
C LEU A 77 10.24 3.49 0.51
N LEU A 78 10.92 4.08 1.48
CA LEU A 78 10.61 3.90 2.90
C LEU A 78 9.17 4.26 3.22
N ILE A 79 8.67 5.41 2.73
CA ILE A 79 7.30 5.81 3.01
C ILE A 79 6.28 4.95 2.26
N HIS A 80 6.55 4.53 1.01
CA HIS A 80 5.65 3.64 0.26
C HIS A 80 5.52 2.28 0.94
N PHE A 81 6.64 1.65 1.31
CA PHE A 81 6.62 0.37 2.00
C PHE A 81 6.07 0.51 3.43
N GLY A 82 6.35 1.61 4.11
CA GLY A 82 5.77 1.93 5.42
C GLY A 82 4.24 1.97 5.37
N PHE A 83 3.66 2.73 4.44
CA PHE A 83 2.20 2.78 4.23
C PHE A 83 1.64 1.39 3.88
N SER A 84 2.30 0.69 2.95
CA SER A 84 1.88 -0.65 2.52
C SER A 84 1.86 -1.64 3.69
N SER A 85 2.91 -1.67 4.52
CA SER A 85 2.98 -2.49 5.73
C SER A 85 1.93 -2.11 6.77
N SER A 86 1.73 -0.82 7.04
CA SER A 86 0.72 -0.37 8.00
C SER A 86 -0.69 -0.78 7.56
N LEU A 87 -1.04 -0.62 6.28
CA LEU A 87 -2.35 -1.02 5.77
C LEU A 87 -2.50 -2.53 5.65
N GLY A 88 -1.43 -3.27 5.33
CA GLY A 88 -1.43 -4.73 5.37
C GLY A 88 -1.68 -5.27 6.78
N ALA A 89 -1.05 -4.67 7.80
CA ALA A 89 -1.30 -4.98 9.22
C ALA A 89 -2.77 -4.70 9.60
N LEU A 90 -3.28 -3.52 9.23
CA LEU A 90 -4.68 -3.15 9.44
C LEU A 90 -5.62 -4.15 8.77
N TYR A 91 -5.36 -4.49 7.50
CA TYR A 91 -6.16 -5.44 6.74
C TYR A 91 -6.19 -6.83 7.38
N ALA A 92 -5.04 -7.34 7.85
CA ALA A 92 -4.96 -8.64 8.51
C ALA A 92 -5.81 -8.69 9.79
N VAL A 93 -5.75 -7.63 10.61
CA VAL A 93 -6.55 -7.51 11.83
C VAL A 93 -8.03 -7.34 11.49
N ALA A 94 -8.36 -6.39 10.64
CA ALA A 94 -9.74 -6.07 10.28
C ALA A 94 -10.44 -7.27 9.61
N GLY A 95 -9.77 -7.92 8.64
CA GLY A 95 -10.30 -9.09 7.94
C GLY A 95 -10.39 -10.35 8.81
N HIS A 96 -9.72 -10.40 9.96
CA HIS A 96 -9.92 -11.47 10.94
C HIS A 96 -11.29 -11.34 11.62
N TYR A 97 -11.69 -10.11 11.98
CA TYR A 97 -12.96 -9.85 12.68
C TYR A 97 -14.14 -9.62 11.74
N VAL A 98 -13.89 -9.10 10.53
CA VAL A 98 -14.91 -8.76 9.54
C VAL A 98 -14.58 -9.49 8.23
N PRO A 99 -15.07 -10.73 8.03
CA PRO A 99 -14.75 -11.54 6.86
C PRO A 99 -15.11 -10.88 5.52
N LEU A 100 -16.08 -9.96 5.52
CA LEU A 100 -16.47 -9.19 4.34
C LEU A 100 -15.27 -8.46 3.69
N PHE A 101 -14.29 -8.01 4.48
CA PHE A 101 -13.10 -7.35 3.93
C PHE A 101 -12.24 -8.25 3.06
N LYS A 102 -12.39 -9.58 3.16
CA LYS A 102 -11.70 -10.56 2.32
C LYS A 102 -12.41 -10.86 1.00
N LEU A 103 -13.55 -10.21 0.72
CA LEU A 103 -14.32 -10.41 -0.52
C LEU A 103 -13.44 -10.18 -1.76
N GLY A 104 -13.63 -11.02 -2.78
CA GLY A 104 -12.82 -10.99 -3.99
C GLY A 104 -11.34 -11.25 -3.72
N TYR A 105 -11.04 -12.09 -2.73
CA TYR A 105 -9.67 -12.36 -2.27
C TYR A 105 -8.95 -11.09 -1.77
N GLY A 106 -9.67 -10.16 -1.15
CA GLY A 106 -9.15 -8.89 -0.66
C GLY A 106 -9.11 -7.78 -1.71
N SER A 107 -9.38 -8.05 -2.99
CA SER A 107 -9.40 -7.01 -4.04
C SER A 107 -10.39 -5.88 -3.74
N MET A 108 -11.55 -6.20 -3.15
CA MET A 108 -12.57 -5.19 -2.79
C MET A 108 -12.10 -4.26 -1.67
N TRP A 109 -11.32 -4.76 -0.71
CA TRP A 109 -10.67 -3.91 0.27
C TRP A 109 -9.63 -3.00 -0.40
N GLY A 110 -8.86 -3.53 -1.35
CA GLY A 110 -7.95 -2.72 -2.16
C GLY A 110 -8.66 -1.55 -2.85
N LEU A 111 -9.80 -1.79 -3.50
CA LEU A 111 -10.62 -0.73 -4.08
C LEU A 111 -11.12 0.28 -3.03
N GLY A 112 -11.52 -0.20 -1.86
CA GLY A 112 -11.92 0.68 -0.76
C GLY A 112 -10.79 1.59 -0.29
N VAL A 113 -9.57 1.05 -0.16
CA VAL A 113 -8.36 1.83 0.17
C VAL A 113 -8.06 2.85 -0.93
N TRP A 114 -8.11 2.45 -2.20
CA TRP A 114 -7.94 3.36 -3.32
C TRP A 114 -8.95 4.50 -3.27
N ALA A 115 -10.24 4.20 -3.11
CA ALA A 115 -11.28 5.22 -3.05
C ALA A 115 -11.06 6.18 -1.87
N GLY A 116 -10.79 5.63 -0.67
CA GLY A 116 -10.52 6.43 0.52
C GLY A 116 -9.29 7.32 0.40
N ALA A 117 -8.19 6.80 -0.17
CA ALA A 117 -6.95 7.55 -0.30
C ALA A 117 -6.94 8.50 -1.51
N HIS A 118 -7.21 8.00 -2.71
CA HIS A 118 -7.04 8.72 -3.97
C HIS A 118 -8.22 9.61 -4.34
N LEU A 119 -9.44 9.21 -3.99
CA LEU A 119 -10.63 9.99 -4.34
C LEU A 119 -11.05 10.96 -3.23
N TRP A 120 -10.66 10.68 -1.98
CA TRP A 120 -11.08 11.47 -0.82
C TRP A 120 -9.92 12.11 -0.05
N ALA A 121 -9.08 11.33 0.63
CA ALA A 121 -8.11 11.88 1.58
C ALA A 121 -7.04 12.76 0.90
N MET A 122 -6.40 12.29 -0.16
CA MET A 122 -5.35 13.05 -0.83
C MET A 122 -5.86 14.33 -1.51
N PRO A 123 -7.02 14.34 -2.22
CA PRO A 123 -7.65 15.57 -2.68
C PRO A 123 -8.02 16.53 -1.55
N ALA A 124 -8.59 16.03 -0.44
CA ALA A 124 -8.96 16.87 0.70
C ALA A 124 -7.75 17.56 1.36
N LEU A 125 -6.61 16.87 1.37
CA LEU A 125 -5.32 17.38 1.86
C LEU A 125 -4.55 18.18 0.80
N LYS A 126 -5.11 18.38 -0.40
CA LYS A 126 -4.46 19.08 -1.53
C LYS A 126 -3.10 18.47 -1.91
N ILE A 127 -2.95 17.15 -1.74
CA ILE A 127 -1.76 16.40 -2.16
C ILE A 127 -1.80 16.14 -3.67
N VAL A 128 -3.01 15.92 -4.19
CA VAL A 128 -3.30 15.70 -5.62
C VAL A 128 -4.50 16.56 -6.03
N PRO A 129 -4.73 16.78 -7.35
CA PRO A 129 -5.93 17.46 -7.84
C PRO A 129 -7.22 16.76 -7.38
N ALA A 130 -8.36 17.46 -7.47
CA ALA A 130 -9.65 16.84 -7.19
C ALA A 130 -9.89 15.64 -8.12
N ALA A 131 -10.56 14.60 -7.63
CA ALA A 131 -10.72 13.33 -8.35
C ALA A 131 -11.29 13.50 -9.77
N LYS A 132 -12.24 14.43 -9.97
CA LYS A 132 -12.83 14.73 -11.28
C LYS A 132 -11.87 15.37 -12.29
N ASP A 133 -10.78 15.97 -11.79
CA ASP A 133 -9.79 16.69 -12.59
C ASP A 133 -8.54 15.82 -12.83
N GLN A 134 -8.53 14.57 -12.35
CA GLN A 134 -7.46 13.60 -12.60
C GLN A 134 -7.73 12.82 -13.90
N PRO A 135 -6.68 12.44 -14.68
CA PRO A 135 -6.83 11.63 -15.89
C PRO A 135 -7.45 10.26 -15.60
N VAL A 136 -8.14 9.68 -16.59
CA VAL A 136 -8.77 8.36 -16.46
C VAL A 136 -7.73 7.25 -16.28
N GLU A 137 -6.55 7.42 -16.86
CA GLU A 137 -5.40 6.52 -16.75
C GLU A 137 -4.91 6.43 -15.31
N GLU A 138 -4.92 7.54 -14.58
CA GLU A 138 -4.57 7.58 -13.15
C GLU A 138 -5.57 6.77 -12.33
N HIS A 139 -6.88 6.97 -12.58
CA HIS A 139 -7.94 6.22 -11.90
C HIS A 139 -7.82 4.72 -12.17
N LEU A 140 -7.66 4.34 -13.43
CA LEU A 140 -7.56 2.93 -13.83
C LEU A 140 -6.32 2.27 -13.22
N SER A 141 -5.15 2.90 -13.37
CA SER A 141 -3.90 2.37 -12.82
C SER A 141 -3.96 2.23 -11.31
N GLU A 142 -4.42 3.28 -10.60
CA GLU A 142 -4.46 3.26 -9.15
C GLU A 142 -5.48 2.26 -8.64
N ALA A 143 -6.70 2.21 -9.20
CA ALA A 143 -7.74 1.27 -8.77
C ALA A 143 -7.31 -0.18 -8.95
N VAL A 144 -6.85 -0.55 -10.15
CA VAL A 144 -6.43 -1.94 -10.43
C VAL A 144 -5.16 -2.28 -9.66
N GLY A 145 -4.20 -1.35 -9.56
CA GLY A 145 -2.99 -1.54 -8.77
C GLY A 145 -3.31 -1.83 -7.30
N HIS A 146 -4.31 -1.16 -6.72
CA HIS A 146 -4.75 -1.42 -5.34
C HIS A 146 -5.49 -2.76 -5.20
N MET A 147 -6.28 -3.17 -6.20
CA MET A 147 -6.88 -4.52 -6.22
C MET A 147 -5.81 -5.61 -6.18
N VAL A 148 -4.81 -5.50 -7.07
CA VAL A 148 -3.71 -6.47 -7.17
C VAL A 148 -2.89 -6.45 -5.88
N TRP A 149 -2.51 -5.26 -5.42
CA TRP A 149 -1.78 -5.06 -4.16
C TRP A 149 -2.46 -5.77 -2.98
N ASN A 150 -3.75 -5.54 -2.76
CA ASN A 150 -4.41 -6.16 -1.61
C ASN A 150 -4.74 -7.65 -1.82
N THR A 151 -4.89 -8.09 -3.07
CA THR A 151 -4.97 -9.53 -3.37
C THR A 151 -3.71 -10.24 -2.93
N VAL A 152 -2.53 -9.66 -3.21
CA VAL A 152 -1.24 -10.19 -2.74
C VAL A 152 -1.15 -10.18 -1.23
N ASN A 153 -1.61 -9.12 -0.55
CA ASN A 153 -1.73 -9.12 0.91
C ASN A 153 -2.53 -10.33 1.40
N GLN A 154 -3.72 -10.55 0.84
CA GLN A 154 -4.58 -11.68 1.22
C GLN A 154 -3.92 -13.03 0.98
N ILE A 155 -3.19 -13.22 -0.12
CA ILE A 155 -2.46 -14.46 -0.41
C ILE A 155 -1.42 -14.71 0.69
N VAL A 156 -0.51 -13.76 0.91
CA VAL A 156 0.60 -13.92 1.86
C VAL A 156 0.09 -14.09 3.29
N ILE A 157 -0.92 -13.31 3.71
CA ILE A 157 -1.54 -13.46 5.03
C ILE A 157 -2.14 -14.85 5.21
N SER A 158 -2.90 -15.32 4.21
CA SER A 158 -3.54 -16.65 4.28
C SER A 158 -2.50 -17.76 4.39
N ASP A 159 -1.39 -17.63 3.67
CA ASP A 159 -0.33 -18.61 3.66
C ASP A 159 0.41 -18.68 5.00
N MET A 160 0.90 -17.55 5.50
CA MET A 160 1.61 -17.47 6.78
C MET A 160 0.75 -17.89 7.99
N LEU A 161 -0.57 -17.70 7.91
CA LEU A 161 -1.48 -18.16 8.97
C LEU A 161 -1.76 -19.67 8.89
N ARG A 162 -1.74 -20.27 7.69
CA ARG A 162 -1.91 -21.73 7.50
C ARG A 162 -0.71 -22.50 8.02
N GLU A 163 0.52 -22.12 7.68
CA GLU A 163 1.74 -22.79 8.16
C GLU A 163 1.80 -22.86 9.69
N LYS A 164 1.37 -21.79 10.38
CA LYS A 164 1.35 -21.73 11.84
C LYS A 164 0.20 -22.49 12.52
N SER A 165 -0.71 -23.08 11.75
CA SER A 165 -1.80 -23.92 12.28
C SER A 165 -1.52 -25.42 12.15
N GLY A 166 -0.46 -25.79 11.42
CA GLY A 166 -0.01 -27.17 11.20
C GLY A 166 1.12 -27.64 12.13
N ASN A 167 1.65 -26.77 12.99
CA ASN A 167 2.57 -27.10 14.10
C ASN A 167 1.85 -27.03 15.44
#